data_AF-A0A7J3DPF3-F1
#
_entry.id   AF-A0A7J3DPF3-F1
#
_cell.length_a   1.000
_cell.length_b   1.000
_cell.length_c   1.000
_cell.angle_alpha   90.00
_cell.angle_beta   90.00
_cell.angle_gamma   90.00
#
_symmetry.space_group_name_H-M   'P 1'
#
loop_
_entity.id
_entity.type
_entity.pdbx_description
1 polymer ?
#
loop_
_entity_poly.entity_id
_entity_poly.type
_entity_poly.pdbx_seq_one_letter_code
_entity_poly.pdbx_strand_id
1 'polypeptide(L)'
;YGYLKEFKKDIIFYPKIWKRYLSIGSRGEDVKALQKILINEGYWDSDVEATGYFGPITKNALIKFQEYFKKDILQPLGLNFGTGYFGPASKGFLEKGFCLFFN
;
A
#
# COMPACT_ATOMS: atom_id res chain seq x y z
N TYR A 1 4.14 19.62 -13.61
CA TYR A 1 4.61 18.75 -14.70
C TYR A 1 5.99 18.09 -14.45
N GLY A 2 6.50 17.99 -13.21
CA GLY A 2 7.81 17.38 -12.89
C GLY A 2 7.75 16.00 -12.21
N TYR A 3 6.88 15.84 -11.20
CA TYR A 3 6.84 14.62 -10.37
C TYR A 3 6.31 13.35 -11.07
N LEU A 4 5.37 13.51 -12.00
CA LEU A 4 4.76 12.38 -12.72
C LEU A 4 5.71 11.67 -13.70
N LYS A 5 6.87 12.26 -14.03
CA LYS A 5 7.87 11.65 -14.92
C LYS A 5 8.89 10.78 -14.18
N GLU A 6 9.22 11.09 -12.92
CA GLU A 6 10.11 10.24 -12.11
C GLU A 6 9.39 9.00 -11.57
N PHE A 7 8.13 9.15 -11.15
CA PHE A 7 7.30 8.02 -10.72
C PHE A 7 7.11 7.00 -11.86
N LYS A 8 7.11 7.46 -13.12
CA LYS A 8 6.95 6.63 -14.33
C LYS A 8 8.07 5.60 -14.56
N LYS A 9 9.27 5.78 -14.01
CA LYS A 9 10.35 4.78 -14.14
C LYS A 9 10.20 3.61 -13.17
N ASP A 10 9.78 3.89 -11.94
CA ASP A 10 9.51 2.83 -10.96
C ASP A 10 8.24 2.06 -11.35
N ILE A 11 7.28 2.74 -11.97
CA ILE A 11 5.99 2.22 -12.46
C ILE A 11 6.14 0.96 -13.32
N ILE A 12 7.17 0.86 -14.17
CA ILE A 12 7.34 -0.30 -15.07
C ILE A 12 7.72 -1.58 -14.30
N PHE A 13 8.05 -1.50 -13.00
CA PHE A 13 8.54 -2.61 -12.16
C PHE A 13 7.65 -2.99 -10.95
N TYR A 14 6.47 -2.39 -10.78
CA TYR A 14 5.66 -2.64 -9.58
C TYR A 14 5.00 -4.02 -9.42
N PRO A 15 4.64 -4.82 -10.46
CA PRO A 15 3.85 -6.03 -10.22
C PRO A 15 4.63 -7.19 -9.55
N LYS A 16 5.89 -6.97 -9.11
CA LYS A 16 6.72 -8.03 -8.52
C LYS A 16 7.48 -7.66 -7.25
N ILE A 17 7.23 -6.49 -6.66
CA ILE A 17 7.93 -6.06 -5.43
C ILE A 17 7.41 -6.79 -4.18
N TRP A 18 6.09 -7.02 -4.08
CA TRP A 18 5.49 -7.74 -2.95
C TRP A 18 5.47 -9.25 -3.17
N LYS A 19 6.60 -9.91 -2.90
CA LYS A 19 6.71 -11.39 -2.96
C LYS A 19 6.15 -12.09 -1.71
N ARG A 20 5.84 -11.32 -0.67
CA ARG A 20 5.33 -11.77 0.63
C ARG A 20 4.26 -10.82 1.16
N TYR A 21 3.53 -11.25 2.17
CA TYR A 21 2.61 -10.39 2.91
C TYR A 21 3.37 -9.60 3.98
N LEU A 22 2.83 -8.43 4.34
CA LEU A 22 3.46 -7.51 5.28
C LEU A 22 2.58 -7.32 6.51
N SER A 23 3.23 -7.29 7.67
CA SER A 23 2.63 -7.08 8.98
C SER A 23 3.62 -6.36 9.88
N ILE A 24 3.21 -5.96 11.09
CA ILE A 24 4.11 -5.39 12.09
C ILE A 24 5.38 -6.23 12.21
N GLY A 25 6.53 -5.56 12.23
CA GLY A 25 7.84 -6.20 12.31
C GLY A 25 8.48 -6.48 10.96
N SER A 26 7.71 -6.50 9.87
CA SER A 26 8.24 -6.63 8.51
C SER A 26 9.24 -5.53 8.18
N ARG A 27 10.30 -5.88 7.43
CA ARG A 27 11.34 -4.94 6.99
C ARG A 27 11.71 -5.17 5.54
N GLY A 28 12.02 -4.10 4.81
CA GLY A 28 12.59 -4.17 3.46
C GLY A 28 11.96 -3.19 2.47
N GLU A 29 12.42 -3.27 1.23
CA GLU A 29 11.97 -2.39 0.14
C GLU A 29 10.49 -2.58 -0.21
N ASP A 30 9.94 -3.77 0.01
CA ASP A 30 8.51 -4.05 -0.16
C ASP A 30 7.65 -3.31 0.86
N VAL A 31 8.12 -3.17 2.09
CA VAL A 31 7.51 -2.29 3.11
C VAL A 31 7.65 -0.84 2.71
N LYS A 32 8.84 -0.42 2.26
CA LYS A 32 9.10 0.97 1.85
C LYS A 32 8.19 1.39 0.68
N ALA A 33 7.96 0.49 -0.27
CA ALA A 33 7.04 0.71 -1.38
C ALA A 33 5.60 0.89 -0.90
N LEU A 34 5.12 0.04 0.01
CA LEU A 34 3.80 0.21 0.61
C LEU A 34 3.68 1.55 1.34
N GLN A 35 4.68 1.93 2.14
CA GLN A 35 4.70 3.19 2.88
C GLN A 35 4.64 4.40 1.93
N LYS A 36 5.42 4.41 0.85
CA LYS A 36 5.37 5.47 -0.16
C LYS A 36 3.98 5.65 -0.76
N ILE A 37 3.29 4.55 -1.06
CA ILE A 37 1.90 4.59 -1.54
C ILE A 37 0.97 5.19 -0.48
N LEU A 38 1.03 4.69 0.76
CA LEU A 38 0.18 5.19 1.84
C LEU A 38 0.41 6.67 2.13
N ILE A 39 1.65 7.16 2.01
CA ILE A 39 2.00 8.58 2.11
C ILE A 39 1.40 9.37 0.95
N ASN A 40 1.63 8.94 -0.29
CA ASN A 40 1.18 9.65 -1.49
C ASN A 40 -0.35 9.74 -1.57
N GLU A 41 -1.05 8.69 -1.14
CA GLU A 41 -2.51 8.65 -1.13
C GLU A 41 -3.13 9.36 0.09
N GLY A 42 -2.32 9.91 1.01
CA GLY A 42 -2.79 10.72 2.13
C GLY A 42 -3.33 9.94 3.32
N TYR A 43 -3.00 8.66 3.46
CA TYR A 43 -3.39 7.84 4.63
C TYR A 43 -2.37 7.88 5.78
N TRP A 44 -1.30 8.65 5.62
CA TRP A 44 -0.15 8.65 6.53
C TRP A 44 -0.18 9.83 7.50
N ASP A 45 -0.52 9.55 8.76
CA ASP A 45 -0.59 10.55 9.84
C ASP A 45 0.74 10.68 10.59
N SER A 46 1.83 11.00 9.89
CA SER A 46 3.13 11.21 10.52
C SER A 46 4.08 11.97 9.61
N ASP A 47 4.97 12.76 10.21
CA ASP A 47 6.09 13.39 9.49
C ASP A 47 7.25 12.42 9.21
N VAL A 48 7.15 11.17 9.70
CA VAL A 48 8.17 10.14 9.46
C VAL A 48 8.08 9.64 8.02
N GLU A 49 9.18 9.73 7.28
CA GLU A 49 9.28 9.21 5.92
C GLU A 49 9.21 7.67 5.86
N ALA A 50 9.10 7.13 4.65
CA ALA A 50 9.15 5.69 4.42
C ALA A 50 10.50 5.09 4.84
N THR A 51 10.52 4.41 5.98
CA THR A 51 11.73 3.80 6.57
C THR A 51 12.02 2.38 6.08
N GLY A 52 11.02 1.71 5.50
CA GLY A 52 11.07 0.28 5.23
C GLY A 52 10.85 -0.61 6.45
N TYR A 53 10.48 -0.06 7.62
CA TYR A 53 10.05 -0.82 8.79
C TYR A 53 8.54 -0.70 9.00
N PHE A 54 7.84 -1.83 9.07
CA PHE A 54 6.40 -1.87 9.28
C PHE A 54 6.11 -1.75 10.78
N GLY A 55 5.94 -0.51 11.24
CA GLY A 55 5.57 -0.18 12.61
C GLY A 55 4.11 0.20 12.79
N PRO A 56 3.73 0.75 13.97
CA PRO A 56 2.37 1.20 14.26
C PRO A 56 1.84 2.25 13.27
N ILE A 57 2.69 3.18 12.82
CA ILE A 57 2.32 4.21 11.83
C ILE A 57 1.85 3.53 10.53
N THR A 58 2.63 2.57 10.03
CA THR A 58 2.28 1.83 8.80
C THR A 58 1.01 1.00 8.98
N LYS A 59 0.83 0.37 10.15
CA LYS A 59 -0.40 -0.38 10.44
C LYS A 59 -1.63 0.52 10.40
N ASN A 60 -1.59 1.67 11.07
CA ASN A 60 -2.71 2.61 11.13
C ASN A 60 -3.03 3.19 9.75
N ALA A 61 -2.00 3.58 9.00
CA ALA A 61 -2.18 4.06 7.63
C ALA A 61 -2.82 2.98 6.73
N LEU A 62 -2.40 1.72 6.87
CA LEU A 62 -2.98 0.62 6.11
C LEU A 62 -4.44 0.33 6.52
N ILE A 63 -4.80 0.47 7.79
CA ILE A 63 -6.20 0.35 8.24
C ILE A 63 -7.07 1.39 7.52
N LYS A 64 -6.66 2.66 7.53
CA LYS A 64 -7.40 3.74 6.85
C LYS A 64 -7.57 3.48 5.36
N PHE A 65 -6.49 3.06 4.69
CA PHE A 65 -6.52 2.67 3.29
C PHE A 65 -7.54 1.54 3.03
N GLN A 66 -7.52 0.49 3.86
CA GLN A 66 -8.43 -0.64 3.73
C GLN A 66 -9.90 -0.24 3.97
N GLU A 67 -10.14 0.68 4.90
CA GLU A 67 -11.49 1.19 5.21
C GLU A 67 -12.02 2.12 4.13
N TYR A 68 -11.16 2.94 3.52
CA TYR A 68 -11.53 3.77 2.37
C TYR A 68 -11.97 2.91 1.18
N PHE A 69 -11.19 1.86 0.87
CA PHE A 69 -11.50 0.89 -0.20
C PHE A 69 -12.26 -0.34 0.31
N LYS A 70 -13.13 -0.17 1.32
CA LYS A 70 -13.84 -1.27 2.00
C LYS A 70 -14.59 -2.19 1.04
N LYS A 71 -15.22 -1.65 -0.01
CA LYS A 71 -15.97 -2.42 -1.01
C LYS A 71 -15.09 -3.41 -1.79
N ASP A 72 -13.87 -3.02 -2.09
CA ASP A 72 -12.97 -3.80 -2.94
C ASP A 72 -12.02 -4.69 -2.13
N ILE A 73 -11.64 -4.26 -0.91
CA ILE A 73 -10.64 -4.95 -0.08
C ILE A 73 -11.27 -5.79 1.02
N LEU A 74 -12.26 -5.25 1.75
CA LEU A 74 -12.74 -5.85 3.00
C LEU A 74 -14.03 -6.65 2.83
N GLN A 75 -15.03 -6.09 2.14
CA GLN A 75 -16.33 -6.74 1.94
C GLN A 75 -16.24 -8.11 1.25
N PRO A 76 -15.38 -8.34 0.24
CA PRO A 76 -15.23 -9.66 -0.37
C PRO A 76 -14.70 -10.73 0.61
N LEU A 77 -14.08 -10.30 1.71
CA LEU A 77 -13.59 -11.15 2.78
C LEU A 77 -14.56 -11.23 3.97
N GLY A 78 -15.74 -10.58 3.89
CA GLY A 78 -16.67 -10.48 5.02
C GLY A 78 -16.18 -9.58 6.16
N LEU A 79 -15.19 -8.72 5.92
CA LEU A 79 -14.61 -7.85 6.94
C LEU A 79 -15.29 -6.49 6.97
N ASN A 80 -15.48 -5.97 8.19
CA ASN A 80 -16.09 -4.67 8.41
C ASN A 80 -15.08 -3.55 8.71
N PHE A 81 -13.86 -3.90 9.14
CA PHE A 81 -12.85 -2.97 9.61
C PHE A 81 -11.48 -3.33 9.03
N GLY A 82 -10.61 -2.33 8.89
CA GLY A 82 -9.24 -2.53 8.43
C GLY A 82 -8.48 -3.42 9.43
N THR A 83 -7.69 -4.35 8.91
CA THR A 83 -6.89 -5.27 9.73
C THR A 83 -5.48 -4.74 9.97
N GLY A 84 -5.01 -3.84 9.10
CA GLY A 84 -3.62 -3.38 9.09
C GLY A 84 -2.64 -4.49 8.68
N TYR A 85 -3.14 -5.58 8.10
CA TYR A 85 -2.35 -6.64 7.49
C TYR A 85 -2.36 -6.48 5.97
N PHE A 86 -1.17 -6.42 5.36
CA PHE A 86 -1.02 -6.34 3.91
C PHE A 86 -1.05 -7.75 3.30
N GLY A 87 -2.26 -8.31 3.24
CA GLY A 87 -2.54 -9.64 2.73
C GLY A 87 -2.95 -9.69 1.24
N PRO A 88 -3.49 -10.83 0.78
CA PRO A 88 -3.86 -11.05 -0.62
C PRO A 88 -4.79 -9.97 -1.21
N ALA A 89 -5.79 -9.49 -0.44
CA ALA A 89 -6.74 -8.52 -0.94
C ALA A 89 -6.13 -7.13 -1.14
N SER A 90 -5.39 -6.60 -0.16
CA SER A 90 -4.71 -5.30 -0.31
C SER A 90 -3.61 -5.35 -1.39
N LYS A 91 -2.85 -6.45 -1.44
CA LYS A 91 -1.87 -6.68 -2.49
C LYS A 91 -2.53 -6.71 -3.88
N GLY A 92 -3.56 -7.54 -4.05
CA GLY A 92 -4.28 -7.69 -5.32
C GLY A 92 -4.98 -6.41 -5.74
N PHE A 93 -5.51 -5.62 -4.79
CA PHE A 93 -6.10 -4.31 -5.07
C PHE A 93 -5.06 -3.34 -5.65
N LEU A 94 -3.90 -3.21 -5.01
CA LEU A 94 -2.82 -2.35 -5.52
C LEU A 94 -2.29 -2.84 -6.87
N GLU A 95 -2.10 -4.15 -7.05
CA GLU A 95 -1.63 -4.73 -8.31
C GLU A 95 -2.64 -4.53 -9.46
N LYS A 96 -3.95 -4.58 -9.18
CA LYS A 96 -5.01 -4.35 -10.18
C LYS A 96 -5.22 -2.87 -10.49
N GLY A 97 -5.28 -2.01 -9.47
CA GLY A 97 -5.48 -0.56 -9.63
C GLY A 97 -4.34 0.07 -10.42
N PHE A 98 -3.13 -0.47 -10.26
CA PHE A 98 -1.99 -0.13 -11.09
C PHE A 98 -2.25 -0.34 -12.59
N CYS A 99 -3.00 -1.38 -12.97
CA CYS A 99 -3.26 -1.72 -14.36
C CYS A 99 -4.29 -0.80 -15.04
N LEU A 100 -5.13 -0.10 -14.28
CA LEU A 100 -6.24 0.73 -14.79
C LEU A 100 -5.85 2.17 -15.14
N PHE A 101 -4.70 2.66 -14.67
CA PHE A 101 -4.18 3.99 -15.04
C PHE A 101 -3.25 3.96 -16.26
N PHE A 102 -3.07 2.80 -16.90
CA PHE A 102 -2.20 2.61 -18.09
C PHE A 102 -2.94 2.06 -19.32
N ASN A 103 -4.26 2.18 -19.39
CA ASN A 103 -5.03 1.90 -20.62
C ASN A 103 -5.75 3.17 -21.08
#